data_AF-A0A6P3Z3J0-F1
#
_entry.id   AF-A0A6P3Z3J0-F1
#
_cell.length_a   1.000
_cell.length_b   1.000
_cell.length_c   1.000
_cell.angle_alpha   90.00
_cell.angle_beta   90.00
_cell.angle_gamma   90.00
#
_symmetry.space_group_name_H-M   'P 1'
#
loop_
_entity.id
_entity.type
_entity.pdbx_description
1 polymer ?
#
loop_
_entity_poly.entity_id
_entity_poly.type
_entity_poly.pdbx_seq_one_letter_code
_entity_poly.pdbx_strand_id
1 'polypeptide(L)'
;MEYDKKMDHPSNGVSILGCLRPAFADEESYIRKLFYYEDGETLSINSRSDGSDAASTLYRLETMRIELFSVYGIQSEISLQDFQDAEPDFLVHSTSAIVERFSEKGIHCDVALKALCKKKGLQVEGANLIGVDSLGMDVRVFSGLEVQTYRFPFKVRVTSEVSAEKQIQQLLFPRSRRKKLRTHGNGYRDSIQRA
;
A
#
# COMPACT_ATOMS: atom_id res chain seq x y z
N MET A 1 3.83 13.90 -20.01
CA MET A 1 3.65 12.43 -19.95
C MET A 1 4.65 11.72 -19.04
N GLU A 2 5.89 12.20 -18.86
CA GLU A 2 6.81 11.59 -17.88
C GLU A 2 6.58 12.12 -16.44
N TYR A 3 6.12 13.38 -16.31
CA TYR A 3 5.76 13.99 -15.03
C TYR A 3 4.56 13.31 -14.35
N ASP A 4 3.58 12.83 -15.11
CA ASP A 4 2.40 12.15 -14.57
C ASP A 4 2.79 10.85 -13.86
N LYS A 5 3.68 10.03 -14.45
CA LYS A 5 4.22 8.80 -13.82
C LYS A 5 5.01 9.07 -12.55
N LYS A 6 5.77 10.18 -12.51
CA LYS A 6 6.55 10.59 -11.32
C LYS A 6 5.64 11.01 -10.16
N MET A 7 4.44 11.50 -10.48
CA MET A 7 3.41 11.89 -9.52
C MET A 7 2.43 10.77 -9.16
N ASP A 8 2.71 9.51 -9.47
CA ASP A 8 1.97 8.37 -8.91
C ASP A 8 2.71 7.71 -7.75
N HIS A 9 4.03 7.91 -7.63
CA HIS A 9 4.88 7.21 -6.66
C HIS A 9 5.58 8.21 -5.73
N PRO A 10 4.95 8.64 -4.62
CA PRO A 10 5.56 9.62 -3.73
C PRO A 10 6.80 9.00 -3.07
N SER A 11 7.94 9.70 -3.14
CA SER A 11 9.21 9.25 -2.58
C SER A 11 9.23 9.47 -1.06
N ASN A 12 8.52 8.63 -0.30
CA ASN A 12 8.79 8.54 1.13
C ASN A 12 10.18 7.92 1.33
N GLY A 13 11.02 8.56 2.13
CA GLY A 13 12.38 8.12 2.43
C GLY A 13 12.48 7.48 3.80
N VAL A 14 13.41 6.55 3.94
CA VAL A 14 13.86 6.01 5.23
C VAL A 14 15.36 6.25 5.32
N SER A 15 15.82 6.84 6.42
CA SER A 15 17.24 6.93 6.78
C SER A 15 17.53 5.95 7.89
N ILE A 16 18.56 5.11 7.69
CA ILE A 16 19.04 4.16 8.69
C ILE A 16 20.49 4.54 9.00
N LEU A 17 20.73 4.97 10.23
CA LEU A 17 22.06 5.28 10.74
C LEU A 17 22.52 4.14 11.64
N GLY A 18 23.77 3.71 11.46
CA GLY A 18 24.35 2.63 12.24
C GLY A 18 25.84 2.45 11.99
N CYS A 19 26.43 1.46 12.67
CA CYS A 19 27.81 1.06 12.47
C CYS A 19 27.87 -0.16 11.55
N LEU A 20 28.77 -0.14 10.58
CA LEU A 20 29.05 -1.33 9.77
C LEU A 20 30.04 -2.21 10.50
N ARG A 21 29.72 -3.49 10.61
CA ARG A 21 30.68 -4.53 11.01
C ARG A 21 30.78 -5.60 9.93
N PRO A 22 31.94 -6.25 9.76
CA PRO A 22 32.02 -7.46 8.94
C PRO A 22 30.99 -8.51 9.41
N ALA A 23 30.37 -9.20 8.46
CA ALA A 23 29.55 -10.38 8.76
C ALA A 23 30.45 -11.50 9.29
N PHE A 24 29.96 -12.24 10.28
CA PHE A 24 30.68 -13.41 10.77
C PHE A 24 30.54 -14.57 9.77
N ALA A 25 31.48 -15.52 9.78
CA ALA A 25 31.52 -16.62 8.81
C ALA A 25 30.26 -17.51 8.86
N ASP A 26 29.64 -17.65 10.03
CA ASP A 26 28.37 -18.35 10.23
C ASP A 26 27.18 -17.57 9.64
N GLU A 27 27.15 -16.25 9.80
CA GLU A 27 26.14 -15.35 9.18
C GLU A 27 26.23 -15.37 7.64
N GLU A 28 27.44 -15.38 7.07
CA GLU A 28 27.64 -15.27 5.62
C GLU A 28 26.95 -16.37 4.82
N SER A 29 27.05 -17.62 5.29
CA SER A 29 26.48 -18.78 4.59
C SER A 29 24.96 -18.68 4.44
N TYR A 30 24.29 -18.22 5.49
CA TYR A 30 22.84 -18.02 5.51
C TYR A 30 22.43 -16.81 4.66
N ILE A 31 23.15 -15.69 4.79
CA ILE A 31 22.86 -14.46 4.08
C ILE A 31 23.03 -14.63 2.56
N ARG A 32 24.12 -15.28 2.11
CA ARG A 32 24.33 -15.56 0.67
C ARG A 32 23.23 -16.44 0.09
N LYS A 33 22.69 -17.38 0.88
CA LYS A 33 21.56 -18.19 0.47
C LYS A 33 20.30 -17.34 0.32
N LEU A 34 20.01 -16.42 1.26
CA LEU A 34 18.84 -15.55 1.20
C LEU A 34 18.84 -14.66 -0.05
N PHE A 35 19.98 -14.03 -0.36
CA PHE A 35 20.14 -13.20 -1.56
C PHE A 35 19.96 -13.97 -2.87
N TYR A 36 20.23 -15.28 -2.87
CA TYR A 36 20.01 -16.13 -4.04
C TYR A 36 18.51 -16.42 -4.31
N TYR A 37 17.66 -16.37 -3.28
CA TYR A 37 16.22 -16.68 -3.43
C TYR A 37 15.35 -15.46 -3.71
N GLU A 38 15.74 -14.27 -3.26
CA GLU A 38 14.92 -13.06 -3.42
C GLU A 38 15.10 -12.38 -4.79
N ASP A 39 16.23 -12.60 -5.46
CA ASP A 39 16.52 -11.99 -6.75
C ASP A 39 16.77 -13.09 -7.81
N GLY A 40 15.73 -13.40 -8.58
CA GLY A 40 15.86 -14.21 -9.79
C GLY A 40 16.74 -13.55 -10.85
N GLU A 41 17.06 -12.26 -10.68
CA GLU A 41 18.15 -11.61 -11.37
C GLU A 41 19.43 -11.78 -10.55
N THR A 42 20.43 -12.34 -11.21
CA THR A 42 21.72 -12.61 -10.60
C THR A 42 22.38 -11.27 -10.21
N LEU A 43 22.21 -10.79 -8.97
CA LEU A 43 23.29 -10.05 -8.33
C LEU A 43 24.45 -11.03 -8.31
N SER A 44 25.31 -10.92 -9.31
CA SER A 44 26.46 -11.77 -9.58
C SER A 44 27.46 -11.69 -8.43
N ILE A 45 27.10 -12.32 -7.31
CA ILE A 45 28.00 -12.68 -6.21
C ILE A 45 28.88 -13.87 -6.65
N ASN A 46 28.57 -14.53 -7.77
CA ASN A 46 29.45 -15.48 -8.42
C ASN A 46 30.26 -14.77 -9.51
N SER A 47 31.48 -14.38 -9.19
CA SER A 47 32.52 -14.05 -10.16
C SER A 47 32.72 -15.22 -11.10
N ARG A 48 32.07 -15.19 -12.27
CA ARG A 48 32.54 -15.96 -13.43
C ARG A 48 33.75 -15.23 -14.02
N SER A 49 34.88 -15.26 -13.32
CA SER A 49 36.18 -15.13 -13.97
C SER A 49 37.24 -15.88 -13.19
N ASP A 50 37.70 -16.94 -13.83
CA ASP A 50 39.03 -17.52 -13.74
C ASP A 50 40.06 -16.61 -13.04
N GLY A 51 40.60 -17.05 -11.90
CA GLY A 51 41.87 -16.55 -11.36
C GLY A 51 41.85 -15.26 -10.52
N SER A 52 40.96 -15.12 -9.54
CA SER A 52 41.18 -14.49 -8.21
C SER A 52 39.82 -14.18 -7.58
N ASP A 53 39.26 -15.15 -6.84
CA ASP A 53 38.02 -15.00 -6.10
C ASP A 53 38.17 -13.98 -4.95
N ALA A 54 38.06 -12.70 -5.27
CA ALA A 54 37.74 -11.68 -4.29
C ALA A 54 36.24 -11.80 -3.97
N ALA A 55 35.90 -12.76 -3.11
CA ALA A 55 34.55 -12.87 -2.58
C ALA A 55 34.13 -11.51 -1.98
N SER A 56 33.03 -10.92 -2.47
CA SER A 56 32.50 -9.69 -1.89
C SER A 56 32.30 -9.88 -0.39
N THR A 57 32.89 -9.00 0.41
CA THR A 57 32.77 -9.02 1.87
C THR A 57 31.38 -8.51 2.26
N LEU A 58 30.67 -9.30 3.06
CA LEU A 58 29.38 -8.89 3.59
C LEU A 58 29.58 -8.05 4.85
N TYR A 59 28.86 -6.93 4.93
CA TYR A 59 28.81 -6.08 6.12
C TYR A 59 27.40 -6.08 6.67
N ARG A 60 27.29 -6.18 7.99
CA ARG A 60 26.03 -5.98 8.71
C ARG A 60 25.99 -4.56 9.25
N LEU A 61 24.89 -3.87 8.97
CA LEU A 61 24.58 -2.58 9.57
C LEU A 61 23.93 -2.80 10.94
N GLU A 62 24.63 -2.40 12.00
CA GLU A 62 24.09 -2.35 13.35
C GLU A 62 23.33 -1.03 13.52
N THR A 63 22.01 -1.11 13.36
CA THR A 63 21.12 0.05 13.40
C THR A 63 21.14 0.73 14.76
N MET A 64 21.47 2.02 14.75
CA MET A 64 21.43 2.90 15.92
C MET A 64 20.24 3.85 15.88
N ARG A 65 19.77 4.24 14.69
CA ARG A 65 18.68 5.19 14.53
C ARG A 65 17.99 5.00 13.19
N ILE A 66 16.67 5.16 13.18
CA ILE A 66 15.85 5.10 11.96
C ILE A 66 14.97 6.34 11.93
N GLU A 67 14.93 7.03 10.78
CA GLU A 67 14.11 8.21 10.57
C GLU A 67 13.27 8.06 9.28
N LEU A 68 11.98 8.35 9.39
CA LEU A 68 11.06 8.44 8.26
C LEU A 68 11.01 9.88 7.75
N PHE A 69 11.05 10.04 6.43
CA PHE A 69 10.88 11.31 5.75
C PHE A 69 9.72 11.20 4.76
N SER A 70 8.67 11.97 4.98
CA SER A 70 7.63 12.12 3.97
C SER A 70 7.91 13.33 3.09
N VAL A 71 7.54 13.22 1.81
CA VAL A 71 7.51 14.36 0.85
C VAL A 71 6.68 15.55 1.35
N TYR A 72 5.81 15.35 2.35
CA TYR A 72 5.03 16.41 2.98
C TYR A 72 5.73 17.09 4.18
N GLY A 73 7.03 16.83 4.40
CA GLY A 73 7.83 17.46 5.46
C GLY A 73 7.66 16.84 6.84
N ILE A 74 6.96 15.70 6.95
CA ILE A 74 6.85 14.94 8.19
C ILE A 74 8.14 14.14 8.36
N GLN A 75 8.87 14.42 9.45
CA GLN A 75 9.98 13.61 9.91
C GLN A 75 9.57 12.91 11.21
N SER A 76 9.85 11.62 11.31
CA SER A 76 9.55 10.85 12.53
C SER A 76 10.68 9.87 12.82
N GLU A 77 11.18 9.94 14.05
CA GLU A 77 12.15 8.97 14.56
C GLU A 77 11.42 7.69 14.97
N ILE A 78 11.95 6.54 14.58
CA ILE A 78 11.42 5.23 14.94
C ILE A 78 12.26 4.67 16.09
N SER A 79 11.57 4.21 17.14
CA SER A 79 12.16 3.46 18.24
C SER A 79 12.81 2.17 17.71
N LEU A 80 14.05 1.90 18.14
CA LEU A 80 14.74 0.66 17.78
C LEU A 80 13.97 -0.58 18.23
N GLN A 81 13.34 -0.52 19.40
CA GLN A 81 12.54 -1.63 19.93
C GLN A 81 11.31 -1.86 19.05
N ASP A 82 10.60 -0.81 18.69
CA ASP A 82 9.42 -0.89 17.85
C ASP A 82 9.77 -1.47 16.47
N PHE A 83 10.94 -1.11 15.92
CA PHE A 83 11.43 -1.68 14.67
C PHE A 83 11.78 -3.17 14.81
N GLN A 84 12.37 -3.60 15.92
CA GLN A 84 12.70 -5.00 16.19
C GLN A 84 11.45 -5.87 16.40
N ASP A 85 10.42 -5.31 17.03
CA ASP A 85 9.14 -5.99 17.29
C ASP A 85 8.18 -5.92 16.09
N ALA A 86 8.48 -5.09 15.09
CA ALA A 86 7.65 -4.93 13.90
C ALA A 86 7.82 -6.12 12.94
N GLU A 87 6.70 -6.54 12.37
CA GLU A 87 6.68 -7.50 11.27
C GLU A 87 6.32 -6.79 9.96
N PRO A 88 6.88 -7.23 8.81
CA PRO A 88 6.43 -6.73 7.52
C PRO A 88 4.95 -7.07 7.29
N ASP A 89 4.24 -6.20 6.57
CA ASP A 89 2.84 -6.47 6.23
C ASP A 89 2.75 -7.73 5.35
N PHE A 90 1.72 -8.55 5.58
CA PHE A 90 1.55 -9.80 4.84
C PHE A 90 1.40 -9.59 3.32
N LEU A 91 0.98 -8.39 2.89
CA LEU A 91 0.85 -8.04 1.47
C LEU A 91 2.14 -7.53 0.84
N VAL A 92 3.26 -7.38 1.57
CA VAL A 92 4.48 -6.72 1.07
C VAL A 92 4.95 -7.24 -0.28
N HIS A 93 4.82 -8.55 -0.53
CA HIS A 93 5.22 -9.17 -1.80
C HIS A 93 4.12 -9.18 -2.88
N SER A 94 2.85 -8.97 -2.49
CA SER A 94 1.70 -8.94 -3.41
C SER A 94 1.22 -7.53 -3.76
N THR A 95 1.67 -6.48 -3.04
CA THR A 95 1.17 -5.11 -3.21
C THR A 95 1.33 -4.61 -4.64
N SER A 96 2.50 -4.80 -5.27
CA SER A 96 2.74 -4.39 -6.65
C SER A 96 1.78 -5.08 -7.62
N ALA A 97 1.65 -6.41 -7.51
CA ALA A 97 0.77 -7.20 -8.35
C ALA A 97 -0.71 -6.81 -8.17
N ILE A 98 -1.15 -6.53 -6.94
CA ILE A 98 -2.51 -6.04 -6.67
C ILE A 98 -2.71 -4.68 -7.34
N VAL A 99 -1.82 -3.72 -7.09
CA VAL A 99 -1.92 -2.36 -7.65
C VAL A 99 -1.95 -2.41 -9.18
N GLU A 100 -1.10 -3.21 -9.80
CA GLU A 100 -1.03 -3.39 -11.25
C GLU A 100 -2.36 -3.91 -11.82
N ARG A 101 -2.96 -4.95 -11.23
CA ARG A 101 -4.26 -5.49 -11.66
C ARG A 101 -5.41 -4.49 -11.57
N PHE A 102 -5.34 -3.50 -10.67
CA PHE A 102 -6.31 -2.41 -10.62
C PHE A 102 -5.95 -1.27 -11.59
N SER A 103 -4.67 -1.07 -11.91
CA SER A 103 -4.25 -0.14 -12.96
C SER A 103 -4.64 -0.62 -14.37
N GLU A 104 -4.56 -1.94 -14.63
CA GLU A 104 -4.93 -2.57 -15.91
C GLU A 104 -6.42 -2.41 -16.24
N LYS A 105 -7.28 -2.32 -15.21
CA LYS A 105 -8.72 -2.05 -15.38
C LYS A 105 -8.98 -0.63 -15.89
N GLY A 106 -7.97 0.24 -15.90
CA GLY A 106 -7.95 1.53 -16.56
C GLY A 106 -9.04 2.50 -16.06
N ILE A 107 -9.78 3.08 -17.02
CA ILE A 107 -10.78 4.14 -16.80
C ILE A 107 -11.83 3.75 -15.75
N HIS A 108 -12.20 2.47 -15.65
CA HIS A 108 -13.18 2.03 -14.67
C HIS A 108 -12.71 2.22 -13.22
N CYS A 109 -11.42 2.04 -12.96
CA CYS A 109 -10.84 2.23 -11.64
C CYS A 109 -10.72 3.72 -11.28
N ASP A 110 -10.28 4.58 -12.20
CA ASP A 110 -10.23 6.03 -11.98
C ASP A 110 -11.63 6.60 -11.66
N VAL A 111 -12.65 6.24 -12.44
CA VAL A 111 -14.04 6.67 -12.19
C VAL A 111 -14.55 6.21 -10.82
N ALA A 112 -14.26 4.97 -10.43
CA ALA A 112 -14.68 4.43 -9.14
C ALA A 112 -13.93 5.08 -7.96
N LEU A 113 -12.63 5.33 -8.11
CA LEU A 113 -11.81 6.03 -7.12
C LEU A 113 -12.26 7.48 -6.94
N LYS A 114 -12.58 8.19 -8.03
CA LYS A 114 -13.20 9.52 -7.99
C LYS A 114 -14.53 9.52 -7.24
N ALA A 115 -15.39 8.54 -7.50
CA ALA A 115 -16.66 8.39 -6.79
C ALA A 115 -16.45 8.12 -5.29
N LEU A 116 -15.44 7.32 -4.94
CA LEU A 116 -15.05 7.06 -3.56
C LEU A 116 -14.54 8.34 -2.86
N CYS A 117 -13.70 9.13 -3.53
CA CYS A 117 -13.21 10.42 -3.02
C CYS A 117 -14.35 11.41 -2.81
N LYS A 118 -15.28 11.49 -3.76
CA LYS A 118 -16.50 12.33 -3.66
C LYS A 118 -17.36 11.97 -2.45
N LYS A 119 -17.46 10.68 -2.11
CA LYS A 119 -18.16 10.23 -0.90
C LYS A 119 -17.49 10.71 0.39
N LYS A 120 -16.18 10.94 0.37
CA LYS A 120 -15.40 11.53 1.47
C LYS A 120 -15.45 13.07 1.48
N GLY A 121 -16.17 13.68 0.53
CA GLY A 121 -16.27 15.14 0.40
C GLY A 121 -15.18 15.78 -0.46
N LEU A 122 -14.39 14.99 -1.19
CA LEU A 122 -13.28 15.47 -2.02
C LEU A 122 -13.72 15.58 -3.49
N GLN A 123 -13.51 16.74 -4.11
CA GLN A 123 -13.69 16.92 -5.55
C GLN A 123 -12.31 16.82 -6.22
N VAL A 124 -12.13 15.80 -7.07
CA VAL A 124 -10.82 15.45 -7.64
C VAL A 124 -10.95 15.20 -9.13
N GLU A 125 -9.95 15.63 -9.90
CA GLU A 125 -9.85 15.51 -11.36
C GLU A 125 -9.28 14.17 -11.80
N GLY A 126 -8.48 13.52 -10.95
CA GLY A 126 -7.86 12.22 -11.17
C GLY A 126 -7.70 11.47 -9.85
N ALA A 127 -7.77 10.14 -9.88
CA ALA A 127 -7.44 9.32 -8.71
C ALA A 127 -6.80 7.99 -9.11
N ASN A 128 -5.72 7.61 -8.42
CA ASN A 128 -4.96 6.40 -8.68
C ASN A 128 -4.68 5.63 -7.39
N LEU A 129 -4.71 4.30 -7.45
CA LEU A 129 -4.34 3.43 -6.35
C LEU A 129 -2.81 3.30 -6.32
N ILE A 130 -2.17 3.67 -5.20
CA ILE A 130 -0.70 3.69 -5.11
C ILE A 130 -0.13 2.71 -4.09
N GLY A 131 -0.96 2.20 -3.18
CA GLY A 131 -0.53 1.32 -2.12
C GLY A 131 -1.68 0.54 -1.52
N VAL A 132 -1.37 -0.66 -1.05
CA VAL A 132 -2.30 -1.57 -0.36
C VAL A 132 -1.52 -2.29 0.73
N ASP A 133 -2.11 -2.40 1.91
CA ASP A 133 -1.63 -3.21 3.02
C ASP A 133 -2.80 -3.92 3.73
N SER A 134 -2.52 -4.61 4.83
CA SER A 134 -3.52 -5.39 5.54
C SER A 134 -4.67 -4.58 6.15
N LEU A 135 -4.52 -3.26 6.29
CA LEU A 135 -5.45 -2.37 6.96
C LEU A 135 -6.21 -1.46 6.00
N GLY A 136 -5.74 -1.29 4.77
CA GLY A 136 -6.40 -0.41 3.82
C GLY A 136 -5.64 -0.20 2.53
N MET A 137 -6.06 0.86 1.83
CA MET A 137 -5.45 1.27 0.57
C MET A 137 -5.17 2.77 0.56
N ASP A 138 -4.11 3.15 -0.15
CA ASP A 138 -3.70 4.53 -0.36
C ASP A 138 -4.02 4.95 -1.79
N VAL A 139 -4.76 6.06 -1.90
CA VAL A 139 -5.21 6.60 -3.17
C VAL A 139 -4.60 7.97 -3.35
N ARG A 140 -3.86 8.16 -4.44
CA ARG A 140 -3.34 9.46 -4.84
C ARG A 140 -4.38 10.18 -5.68
N VAL A 141 -4.66 11.43 -5.33
CA VAL A 141 -5.65 12.26 -6.00
C VAL A 141 -5.02 13.52 -6.55
N PHE A 142 -5.58 13.99 -7.67
CA PHE A 142 -5.15 15.18 -8.39
C PHE A 142 -6.30 16.17 -8.44
N SER A 143 -6.04 17.44 -8.10
CA SER A 143 -7.02 18.52 -8.22
C SER A 143 -6.29 19.80 -8.64
N GLY A 144 -6.38 20.15 -9.92
CA GLY A 144 -5.60 21.25 -10.49
C GLY A 144 -4.10 20.99 -10.37
N LEU A 145 -3.41 21.82 -9.57
CA LEU A 145 -1.97 21.70 -9.30
C LEU A 145 -1.66 20.92 -8.01
N GLU A 146 -2.68 20.57 -7.23
CA GLU A 146 -2.51 19.87 -5.96
C GLU A 146 -2.54 18.34 -6.15
N VAL A 147 -1.59 17.67 -5.50
CA VAL A 147 -1.52 16.21 -5.44
C VAL A 147 -1.44 15.79 -3.99
N GLN A 148 -2.34 14.89 -3.58
CA GLN A 148 -2.43 14.43 -2.20
C GLN A 148 -2.67 12.93 -2.15
N THR A 149 -2.19 12.28 -1.08
CA THR A 149 -2.46 10.87 -0.81
C THR A 149 -3.51 10.75 0.29
N TYR A 150 -4.58 10.03 0.00
CA TYR A 150 -5.66 9.74 0.94
C TYR A 150 -5.72 8.26 1.26
N ARG A 151 -5.68 7.98 2.57
CA ARG A 151 -5.89 6.64 3.10
C ARG A 151 -7.38 6.28 3.18
N PHE A 152 -7.71 5.08 2.72
CA PHE A 152 -9.03 4.47 2.82
C PHE A 152 -8.92 3.14 3.58
N PRO A 153 -9.45 3.07 4.81
CA PRO A 153 -9.33 1.87 5.64
C PRO A 153 -10.27 0.75 5.15
N PHE A 154 -9.82 -0.48 5.31
CA PHE A 154 -10.65 -1.68 5.25
C PHE A 154 -11.51 -1.80 6.51
N LYS A 155 -12.63 -2.51 6.39
CA LYS A 155 -13.53 -2.71 7.55
C LYS A 155 -12.95 -3.68 8.56
N VAL A 156 -12.16 -4.62 8.06
CA VAL A 156 -11.51 -5.68 8.82
C VAL A 156 -10.14 -5.87 8.22
N ARG A 157 -9.14 -6.18 9.06
CA ARG A 157 -7.80 -6.54 8.61
C ARG A 157 -7.88 -7.71 7.62
N VAL A 158 -7.25 -7.57 6.47
CA VAL A 158 -7.15 -8.66 5.49
C VAL A 158 -6.07 -9.64 5.90
N THR A 159 -6.23 -10.91 5.53
CA THR A 159 -5.30 -12.00 5.86
C THR A 159 -4.89 -12.81 4.63
N SER A 160 -5.41 -12.44 3.46
CA SER A 160 -5.04 -13.03 2.17
C SER A 160 -5.17 -12.00 1.04
N GLU A 161 -4.37 -12.17 -0.01
CA GLU A 161 -4.42 -11.33 -1.21
C GLU A 161 -5.82 -11.25 -1.82
N VAL A 162 -6.49 -12.40 -1.95
CA VAL A 162 -7.87 -12.47 -2.49
C VAL A 162 -8.84 -11.68 -1.62
N SER A 163 -8.67 -11.69 -0.29
CA SER A 163 -9.50 -10.90 0.62
C SER A 163 -9.23 -9.39 0.49
N ALA A 164 -7.98 -8.99 0.25
CA ALA A 164 -7.59 -7.61 -0.04
C ALA A 164 -8.29 -7.10 -1.31
N GLU A 165 -8.17 -7.83 -2.42
CA GLU A 165 -8.83 -7.46 -3.66
C GLU A 165 -10.34 -7.35 -3.52
N LYS A 166 -10.95 -8.29 -2.79
CA LYS A 166 -12.38 -8.28 -2.54
C LYS A 166 -12.81 -7.06 -1.74
N GLN A 167 -12.03 -6.63 -0.74
CA GLN A 167 -12.33 -5.42 0.02
C GLN A 167 -12.15 -4.16 -0.84
N ILE A 168 -11.10 -4.08 -1.66
CA ILE A 168 -10.92 -2.99 -2.63
C ILE A 168 -12.12 -2.91 -3.59
N GLN A 169 -12.52 -4.04 -4.19
CA GLN A 169 -13.68 -4.10 -5.08
C GLN A 169 -14.97 -3.68 -4.39
N GLN A 170 -15.17 -4.05 -3.11
CA GLN A 170 -16.35 -3.63 -2.35
C GLN A 170 -16.36 -2.14 -2.02
N LEU A 171 -15.19 -1.52 -1.85
CA LEU A 171 -15.05 -0.08 -1.64
C LEU A 171 -15.32 0.71 -2.92
N LEU A 172 -14.76 0.24 -4.04
CA LEU A 172 -14.89 0.89 -5.35
C LEU A 172 -16.28 0.69 -5.98
N PHE A 173 -16.85 -0.52 -5.83
CA PHE A 173 -18.10 -0.93 -6.45
C PHE A 173 -19.10 -1.43 -5.40
N PRO A 174 -19.55 -0.57 -4.47
CA PRO A 174 -20.49 -0.98 -3.45
C PRO A 174 -21.80 -1.43 -4.10
N ARG A 175 -22.22 -2.67 -3.82
CA ARG A 175 -23.51 -3.19 -4.28
C ARG A 175 -24.61 -2.22 -3.84
N SER A 176 -25.40 -1.74 -4.80
CA SER A 176 -26.56 -0.90 -4.57
C SER A 176 -27.43 -1.58 -3.51
N ARG A 177 -27.46 -1.05 -2.28
CA ARG A 177 -28.46 -1.50 -1.31
C ARG A 177 -29.80 -1.16 -1.95
N ARG A 178 -30.55 -2.17 -2.41
CA ARG A 178 -31.96 -2.01 -2.74
C ARG A 178 -32.59 -1.34 -1.53
N LYS A 179 -32.96 -0.06 -1.64
CA LYS A 179 -33.81 0.59 -0.65
C LYS A 179 -35.05 -0.29 -0.57
N LYS A 180 -35.25 -1.01 0.53
CA LYS A 180 -36.56 -1.56 0.85
C LYS A 180 -37.46 -0.35 0.97
N LEU A 181 -38.28 -0.12 -0.06
CA LEU A 181 -39.39 0.81 0.00
C LEU A 181 -40.24 0.33 1.19
N ARG A 182 -40.14 1.03 2.32
CA ARG A 182 -41.13 0.88 3.39
C ARG A 182 -42.42 1.41 2.79
N THR A 183 -43.29 0.51 2.33
CA THR A 183 -44.70 0.83 2.09
C THR A 183 -45.24 1.32 3.42
N HIS A 184 -45.42 2.64 3.54
CA HIS A 184 -46.26 3.23 4.56
C HIS A 184 -47.67 2.67 4.32
N GLY A 185 -48.08 1.70 5.15
CA GLY A 185 -49.47 1.30 5.25
C GLY A 185 -50.27 2.51 5.71
N ASN A 186 -50.96 3.14 4.76
CA ASN A 186 -51.83 4.27 5.03
C ASN A 186 -53.01 3.74 5.85
N GLY A 187 -53.05 4.09 7.13
CA GLY A 187 -54.17 3.77 8.01
C GLY A 187 -55.38 4.61 7.64
N TYR A 188 -56.33 4.02 6.90
CA TYR A 188 -57.69 4.53 6.83
C TYR A 188 -58.36 4.27 8.19
N ARG A 189 -58.39 5.30 9.04
CA ARG A 189 -59.39 5.40 10.11
C ARG A 189 -60.59 6.13 9.51
N ASP A 190 -61.64 5.37 9.19
CA ASP A 190 -62.96 5.93 8.94
C ASP A 190 -63.49 6.56 10.24
N SER A 191 -63.54 7.88 10.25
CA SER A 191 -64.36 8.66 11.16
C SER A 191 -65.72 8.90 10.50
N ILE A 192 -66.72 8.08 10.84
CA ILE A 192 -68.12 8.40 10.56
C ILE A 192 -68.68 9.11 11.80
N GLN A 193 -68.98 10.39 11.63
CA GLN A 193 -69.77 11.21 12.54
C GLN A 193 -71.25 11.18 12.12
N ARG A 194 -72.11 10.95 13.12
CA ARG A 194 -73.44 11.55 13.38
C ARG A 194 -74.61 11.24 12.42
N ALA A 195 -75.65 10.61 12.99
CA ALA A 195 -76.82 11.32 13.54
C ALA A 195 -77.47 10.46 14.64
#